data_AF-A0A2E1HZL5-F1
#
_entry.id   AF-A0A2E1HZL5-F1
#
_cell.length_a   1.000
_cell.length_b   1.000
_cell.length_c   1.000
_cell.angle_alpha   90.00
_cell.angle_beta   90.00
_cell.angle_gamma   90.00
#
_symmetry.space_group_name_H-M   'P 1'
#
loop_
_entity.id
_entity.type
_entity.pdbx_description
1 polymer ?
#
loop_
_entity_poly.entity_id
_entity_poly.type
_entity_poly.pdbx_seq_one_letter_code
_entity_poly.pdbx_strand_id
1 'polypeptide(L)'
;VDNPNSGGFFGGGANSDVTWTLVNPSDEEIASNSGTVGEGQSQTWDYTSRDTVEGIWKLNVEVAENGDDVSVSNDVTIAYPEGSEDSVNPRTE
;
A
#
# COMPACT_ATOMS: atom_id res chain seq x y z
N VAL A 1 -2.24 7.36 0.31
CA VAL A 1 -3.48 7.55 1.09
C VAL A 1 -3.81 9.02 1.08
N ASP A 2 -5.05 9.35 0.76
CA ASP A 2 -5.55 10.71 0.65
C ASP A 2 -6.70 10.90 1.63
N ASN A 3 -6.60 11.92 2.48
CA ASN A 3 -7.68 12.32 3.37
C ASN A 3 -8.45 13.47 2.70
N PRO A 4 -9.66 13.23 2.18
CA PRO A 4 -10.39 14.23 1.43
C PRO A 4 -10.76 15.43 2.31
N ASN A 5 -10.88 16.62 1.70
CA ASN A 5 -11.44 17.76 2.40
C ASN A 5 -12.95 17.53 2.57
N SER A 6 -13.39 17.21 3.79
CA SER A 6 -14.80 16.95 4.11
C SER A 6 -15.60 18.23 4.38
N GLY A 7 -14.97 19.40 4.22
CA GLY A 7 -15.46 20.77 4.30
C GLY A 7 -16.99 20.97 4.25
N GLY A 8 -17.62 20.81 5.41
CA GLY A 8 -18.94 21.35 5.69
C GLY A 8 -18.84 22.70 6.42
N PHE A 9 -19.77 23.62 6.17
CA PHE A 9 -19.82 24.97 6.77
C PHE A 9 -19.87 25.00 8.32
N PHE A 10 -20.07 23.85 8.99
CA PHE A 10 -20.21 23.75 10.45
C PHE A 10 -19.31 22.69 11.13
N GLY A 11 -18.35 22.10 10.43
CA GLY A 11 -17.42 21.13 11.02
C GLY A 11 -16.36 20.73 10.00
N GLY A 12 -15.10 20.97 10.35
CA GLY A 12 -13.93 20.55 9.56
C GLY A 12 -13.62 19.07 9.77
N GLY A 13 -12.99 18.46 8.78
CA GLY A 13 -12.51 17.08 8.81
C GLY A 13 -11.49 16.83 9.92
N ALA A 14 -11.40 15.57 10.33
CA ALA A 14 -10.42 15.13 11.32
C ALA A 14 -9.07 14.82 10.65
N ASN A 15 -8.02 14.86 11.46
CA ASN A 15 -6.78 14.20 11.08
C ASN A 15 -6.96 12.68 11.18
N SER A 16 -6.47 11.95 10.18
CA SER A 16 -6.52 10.49 10.17
C SER A 16 -5.14 9.92 10.46
N ASP A 17 -4.99 9.20 11.57
CA ASP A 17 -3.79 8.41 11.82
C ASP A 17 -3.86 7.12 11.02
N VAL A 18 -2.86 6.89 10.17
CA VAL A 18 -2.79 5.77 9.23
C VAL A 18 -1.57 4.93 9.53
N THR A 19 -1.74 3.61 9.54
CA THR A 19 -0.66 2.63 9.65
C THR A 19 -0.67 1.70 8.45
N TRP A 20 0.48 1.57 7.79
CA TRP A 20 0.72 0.59 6.74
C TRP A 20 1.54 -0.57 7.28
N THR A 21 1.14 -1.80 6.93
CA THR A 21 1.87 -3.02 7.30
C THR A 21 1.97 -3.92 6.08
N LEU A 22 3.20 -4.30 5.70
CA LEU A 22 3.46 -5.27 4.64
C LEU A 22 3.77 -6.63 5.26
N VAL A 23 2.98 -7.64 4.88
CA VAL A 23 3.07 -9.01 5.37
C VAL A 23 3.47 -9.93 4.22
N ASN A 24 4.46 -10.77 4.45
CA ASN A 24 4.98 -11.73 3.48
C ASN A 24 4.10 -13.01 3.40
N PRO A 25 4.34 -13.92 2.44
CA PRO A 25 3.56 -15.15 2.28
C PRO A 25 3.62 -16.13 3.46
N SER A 26 4.58 -15.98 4.38
CA SER A 26 4.63 -16.74 5.63
C SER A 26 3.88 -16.06 6.79
N ASP A 27 3.05 -15.05 6.49
CA ASP A 27 2.29 -14.25 7.46
C ASP A 27 3.17 -13.46 8.46
N GLU A 28 4.42 -13.18 8.10
CA GLU A 28 5.34 -12.34 8.87
C GLU A 28 5.25 -10.88 8.40
N GLU A 29 5.13 -9.95 9.35
CA GLU A 29 5.33 -8.52 9.09
C GLU A 29 6.81 -8.26 8.79
N ILE A 30 7.07 -7.71 7.61
CA ILE A 30 8.43 -7.42 7.13
C ILE A 30 8.72 -5.92 7.01
N ALA A 31 7.67 -5.08 7.06
CA ALA A 31 7.80 -3.64 7.04
C ALA A 31 6.51 -2.98 7.55
N SER A 32 6.67 -1.88 8.28
CA SER A 32 5.56 -1.03 8.70
C SER A 32 5.96 0.44 8.72
N ASN A 33 4.96 1.31 8.59
CA ASN A 33 5.10 2.75 8.72
C ASN A 33 3.78 3.35 9.23
N SER A 34 3.84 4.52 9.86
CA SER A 34 2.67 5.21 10.39
C SER A 34 2.80 6.71 10.22
N GLY A 35 1.68 7.41 10.00
CA GLY A 35 1.67 8.86 9.89
C GLY A 35 0.26 9.45 10.02
N THR A 36 0.21 10.75 10.36
CA THR A 36 -1.04 11.50 10.46
C THR A 36 -1.34 12.24 9.15
N VAL A 37 -2.42 11.86 8.47
CA VAL A 37 -2.90 12.53 7.25
C VAL A 37 -3.93 13.60 7.62
N GLY A 38 -3.51 14.86 7.58
CA GLY A 38 -4.39 16.00 7.87
C GLY A 38 -5.49 16.17 6.82
N GLU A 39 -6.51 16.96 7.15
CA GLU A 39 -7.64 17.25 6.25
C GLU A 39 -7.16 17.80 4.89
N GLY A 40 -7.65 17.21 3.80
CA GLY A 40 -7.28 17.59 2.43
C GLY A 40 -5.82 17.33 2.08
N GLN A 41 -5.09 16.55 2.88
CA GLN A 41 -3.70 16.17 2.65
C GLN A 41 -3.59 14.71 2.21
N SER A 42 -2.43 14.36 1.69
CA SER A 42 -2.08 12.99 1.35
C SER A 42 -0.71 12.59 1.89
N GLN A 43 -0.54 11.29 2.10
CA GLN A 43 0.74 10.68 2.40
C GLN A 43 0.94 9.42 1.57
N THR A 44 2.20 9.13 1.26
CA THR A 44 2.64 7.94 0.53
C THR A 44 3.63 7.15 1.38
N TRP A 45 3.62 5.84 1.18
CA TRP A 45 4.64 4.94 1.71
C TRP A 45 5.11 4.03 0.59
N ASP A 46 6.41 4.06 0.35
CA ASP A 46 7.06 3.23 -0.67
C ASP A 46 7.97 2.20 0.03
N TYR A 47 7.91 0.96 -0.45
CA TYR A 47 8.76 -0.12 0.02
C TYR A 47 9.19 -1.00 -1.15
N THR A 48 10.49 -1.34 -1.17
CA THR A 48 11.09 -2.21 -2.18
C THR A 48 11.80 -3.35 -1.49
N SER A 49 11.49 -4.57 -1.90
CA SER A 49 12.23 -5.78 -1.50
C SER A 49 12.87 -6.45 -2.71
N ARG A 50 13.93 -7.21 -2.44
CA ARG A 50 14.64 -8.08 -3.41
C ARG A 50 14.59 -9.49 -2.87
N ASP A 51 14.82 -10.48 -3.75
CA ASP A 51 14.80 -11.90 -3.38
C ASP A 51 13.47 -12.30 -2.72
N THR A 52 12.36 -11.84 -3.32
CA THR A 52 11.01 -12.12 -2.84
C THR A 52 10.66 -13.58 -3.04
N VAL A 53 9.91 -14.14 -2.09
CA VAL A 53 9.38 -15.51 -2.19
C VAL A 53 8.04 -15.52 -2.90
N GLU A 54 7.75 -16.65 -3.56
CA GLU A 54 6.43 -16.89 -4.16
C GLU A 54 5.33 -16.92 -3.09
N GLY A 55 4.12 -16.50 -3.48
CA GLY A 55 2.94 -16.56 -2.64
C GLY A 55 2.19 -15.23 -2.52
N ILE A 56 1.30 -15.13 -1.55
CA ILE A 56 0.41 -13.99 -1.36
C ILE A 56 1.04 -12.99 -0.39
N TRP A 57 1.29 -11.78 -0.89
CA TRP A 57 1.72 -10.64 -0.09
C TRP A 57 0.50 -9.78 0.28
N LYS A 58 0.44 -9.29 1.52
CA LYS A 58 -0.68 -8.47 2.00
C LYS A 58 -0.17 -7.08 2.40
N LEU A 59 -0.81 -6.03 1.89
CA LEU A 59 -0.67 -4.67 2.37
C LEU A 59 -1.90 -4.32 3.21
N ASN A 60 -1.73 -4.21 4.52
CA ASN A 60 -2.78 -3.74 5.42
C ASN A 60 -2.65 -2.24 5.60
N VAL A 61 -3.76 -1.52 5.42
CA VAL A 61 -3.85 -0.07 5.68
C VAL A 61 -4.92 0.12 6.75
N GLU A 62 -4.49 0.48 7.95
CA GLU A 62 -5.37 0.73 9.09
C GLU A 62 -5.52 2.23 9.30
N VAL A 63 -6.75 2.68 9.52
CA VAL A 63 -7.08 4.06 9.88
C VAL A 63 -7.66 4.04 11.29
N ALA A 64 -7.14 4.88 12.17
CA ALA A 64 -7.60 4.94 13.56
C ALA A 64 -9.09 5.29 13.65
N GLU A 65 -9.79 4.76 14.66
CA GLU A 65 -11.26 4.83 14.81
C GLU A 65 -11.85 6.25 14.80
N ASN A 66 -11.05 7.28 15.10
CA ASN A 66 -11.48 8.68 15.13
C ASN A 66 -11.04 9.49 13.89
N GLY A 67 -10.50 8.84 12.86
CA GLY A 67 -10.11 9.46 11.60
C GLY A 67 -11.27 9.60 10.62
N ASP A 68 -11.06 10.41 9.60
CA ASP A 68 -11.94 10.51 8.42
C ASP A 68 -11.81 9.27 7.53
N ASP A 69 -12.85 9.01 6.72
CA ASP A 69 -12.76 8.06 5.61
C ASP A 69 -11.69 8.50 4.60
N VAL A 70 -10.74 7.61 4.30
CA VAL A 70 -9.62 7.92 3.39
C VAL A 70 -9.73 7.18 2.08
N SER A 71 -9.12 7.74 1.04
CA SER A 71 -8.91 7.06 -0.24
C SER A 71 -7.54 6.39 -0.27
N VAL A 72 -7.52 5.10 -0.62
CA VAL A 72 -6.29 4.30 -0.75
C VAL A 72 -6.02 4.01 -2.22
N SER A 73 -4.82 4.37 -2.69
CA SER A 73 -4.29 3.97 -4.00
C SER A 73 -3.03 3.14 -3.75
N ASN A 74 -2.91 2.03 -4.47
CA ASN A 74 -1.80 1.09 -4.36
C ASN A 74 -1.24 0.80 -5.75
N ASP A 75 0.07 0.94 -5.91
CA ASP A 75 0.79 0.60 -7.13
C ASP A 75 1.80 -0.51 -6.80
N VAL A 76 1.84 -1.56 -7.62
CA VAL A 76 2.74 -2.70 -7.42
C VAL A 76 3.52 -2.94 -8.70
N THR A 77 4.84 -2.80 -8.59
CA THR A 77 5.77 -3.12 -9.68
C THR A 77 6.59 -4.35 -9.30
N ILE A 78 6.57 -5.37 -10.16
CA ILE A 78 7.42 -6.56 -10.05
C ILE A 78 8.41 -6.54 -11.22
N ALA A 79 9.70 -6.58 -10.90
CA ALA A 79 10.76 -6.63 -11.89
C ALA A 79 11.51 -7.96 -11.76
N TYR A 80 11.71 -8.64 -12.89
CA TYR A 80 12.55 -9.83 -12.98
C TYR A 80 13.96 -9.44 -13.41
N PRO A 81 15.00 -10.17 -12.96
CA PRO A 81 16.33 -10.03 -13.51
C PRO A 81 16.31 -10.18 -15.04
N GLU A 82 17.01 -9.30 -15.75
CA GLU A 82 17.10 -9.40 -17.21
C GLU A 82 17.66 -10.77 -17.63
N GLY A 83 16.97 -11.45 -18.54
CA GLY A 83 17.36 -12.78 -19.02
C GLY A 83 16.99 -13.95 -18.10
N SER A 84 16.23 -13.74 -17.02
CA SER A 84 15.73 -14.83 -16.16
C SER A 84 14.38 -15.42 -16.61
N GLU A 85 13.86 -15.00 -17.77
CA GLU A 85 12.63 -15.58 -18.33
C GLU A 85 12.92 -16.96 -18.94
N ASP A 86 11.99 -17.89 -18.74
CA ASP A 86 12.02 -19.19 -19.43
C ASP A 86 11.83 -19.03 -20.94
N SER A 87 12.30 -20.02 -21.71
CA SER A 87 12.01 -20.07 -23.14
C SER A 87 10.51 -20.02 -23.39
N VAL A 88 10.08 -19.23 -24.39
CA VAL A 88 8.68 -19.15 -24.81
C VAL A 88 8.07 -20.54 -24.97
N ASN A 89 6.84 -20.71 -24.47
CA ASN A 89 6.11 -21.97 -24.63
C ASN A 89 6.08 -22.38 -26.11
N PRO A 90 6.45 -23.64 -26.45
CA PRO A 90 6.42 -24.10 -27.82
C PRO A 90 5.00 -23.96 -28.39
N ARG A 91 4.88 -23.32 -29.55
CA ARG A 91 3.65 -23.41 -30.34
C ARG A 91 3.77 -24.62 -31.25
N THR A 92 2.79 -25.51 -31.23
CA THR A 92 2.63 -26.52 -32.28
C THR A 92 2.15 -25.78 -33.53
N GLU A 93 2.90 -25.89 -34.64
CA GLU A 93 2.44 -25.45 -35.97
C GLU A 93 1.29 -26.33 -36.49
#